data_AF-A0A811U7H7-F1
#
_entry.id   AF-A0A811U7H7-F1
#
_cell.length_a   1.000
_cell.length_b   1.000
_cell.length_c   1.000
_cell.angle_alpha   90.00
_cell.angle_beta   90.00
_cell.angle_gamma   90.00
#
_symmetry.space_group_name_H-M   'P 1'
#
loop_
_entity.id
_entity.type
_entity.pdbx_description
1 polymer ?
#
loop_
_entity_poly.entity_id
_entity_poly.type
_entity_poly.pdbx_seq_one_letter_code
_entity_poly.pdbx_strand_id
1 'polypeptide(L)'
;MNILPKKRWHVRTKDNIARVRRDEAEAKELEQKRQEKLLLAESEARINFLRRKSGASKTTFTDHGNELSVVKETQSDNQHNVDLFSDYKTHIKKTNKALEQEKKRARKI
;
A
#
# COMPACT_ATOMS: atom_id res chain seq x y z
N MET A 1 5.75 -34.29 -42.64
CA MET A 1 6.78 -33.96 -41.62
C MET A 1 6.51 -32.57 -41.05
N ASN A 2 6.45 -32.40 -39.72
CA ASN A 2 6.26 -31.08 -39.09
C ASN A 2 7.62 -30.40 -38.81
N ILE A 3 7.87 -29.25 -39.45
CA ILE A 3 9.14 -28.52 -39.37
C ILE A 3 9.11 -27.36 -38.36
N LEU A 4 7.94 -27.02 -37.84
CA LEU A 4 7.72 -25.84 -36.99
C LEU A 4 8.51 -25.89 -35.67
N PRO A 5 8.58 -27.02 -34.94
CA PRO A 5 9.26 -27.07 -33.64
C PRO A 5 10.76 -26.77 -33.71
N LYS A 6 11.36 -26.93 -34.90
CA LYS A 6 12.80 -26.66 -35.14
C LYS A 6 13.09 -25.18 -35.45
N LYS A 7 12.06 -24.33 -35.54
CA LYS A 7 12.20 -22.92 -35.89
C LYS A 7 12.22 -22.06 -34.64
N ARG A 8 13.11 -21.07 -34.63
CA ARG A 8 13.29 -20.12 -33.52
C ARG A 8 12.06 -19.24 -33.25
N TRP A 9 11.21 -19.02 -34.25
CA TRP A 9 9.99 -18.23 -34.16
C TRP A 9 8.75 -19.04 -33.73
N HIS A 10 8.92 -20.34 -33.43
CA HIS A 10 7.80 -21.18 -33.01
C HIS A 10 7.18 -20.68 -31.70
N VAL A 11 5.92 -20.24 -31.79
CA VAL A 11 5.21 -19.54 -30.71
C VAL A 11 5.13 -20.35 -29.42
N ARG A 12 4.97 -21.68 -29.51
CA ARG A 12 4.80 -22.55 -28.33
C ARG A 12 6.12 -23.06 -27.72
N THR A 13 7.26 -22.58 -28.19
CA THR A 13 8.55 -22.96 -27.58
C THR A 13 8.68 -22.27 -26.23
N LYS A 14 9.23 -22.98 -25.23
CA LYS A 14 9.37 -22.46 -23.86
C LYS A 14 10.01 -21.07 -23.82
N ASP A 15 11.05 -20.84 -24.62
CA ASP A 15 11.77 -19.58 -24.69
C ASP A 15 10.90 -18.41 -25.17
N ASN A 16 10.09 -18.64 -26.21
CA ASN A 16 9.21 -17.61 -26.76
C ASN A 16 8.05 -17.32 -25.81
N ILE A 17 7.48 -18.34 -25.19
CA ILE A 17 6.44 -18.14 -24.16
C ILE A 17 7.03 -17.37 -22.97
N ALA A 18 8.27 -17.65 -22.55
CA ALA A 18 8.93 -16.94 -21.46
C ALA A 18 9.21 -15.47 -21.80
N ARG A 19 9.52 -15.16 -23.06
CA ARG A 19 9.64 -13.76 -23.54
C ARG A 19 8.30 -13.03 -23.45
N VAL A 20 7.24 -13.62 -24.01
CA VAL A 20 5.89 -13.03 -23.96
C VAL A 20 5.46 -12.77 -22.52
N ARG A 21 5.67 -13.74 -21.60
CA ARG A 21 5.33 -13.54 -20.18
C ARG A 21 6.10 -12.39 -19.53
N ARG A 22 7.38 -12.20 -19.88
CA ARG A 22 8.18 -11.08 -19.37
C ARG A 22 7.62 -9.76 -19.89
N ASP A 23 7.38 -9.67 -21.20
CA ASP A 23 6.86 -8.46 -21.84
C ASP A 23 5.46 -8.11 -21.29
N GLU A 24 4.59 -9.10 -21.09
CA GLU A 24 3.27 -8.94 -20.45
C GLU A 24 3.38 -8.48 -18.99
N ALA A 25 4.32 -9.03 -18.23
CA ALA A 25 4.56 -8.62 -16.85
C ALA A 25 5.08 -7.17 -16.78
N GLU A 26 6.04 -6.80 -17.63
CA GLU A 26 6.56 -5.44 -17.73
C GLU A 26 5.47 -4.44 -18.13
N ALA A 27 4.64 -4.80 -19.12
CA ALA A 27 3.51 -3.97 -19.53
C ALA A 27 2.52 -3.75 -18.39
N LYS A 28 2.20 -4.81 -17.63
CA LYS A 28 1.30 -4.74 -16.48
C LYS A 28 1.86 -3.87 -15.35
N GLU A 29 3.15 -3.99 -15.02
CA GLU A 29 3.78 -3.14 -14.01
C GLU A 29 3.79 -1.66 -14.42
N LEU A 30 4.06 -1.37 -15.69
CA LEU A 30 4.02 0.00 -16.21
C LEU A 30 2.61 0.60 -16.15
N GLU A 31 1.58 -0.19 -16.46
CA GLU A 31 0.19 0.24 -16.35
C GLU A 31 -0.21 0.51 -14.90
N GLN A 32 0.15 -0.38 -13.97
CA GLN A 32 -0.09 -0.18 -12.54
C GLN A 32 0.55 1.11 -12.02
N LYS A 33 1.82 1.36 -12.35
CA LYS A 33 2.53 2.60 -11.98
C LYS A 33 1.86 3.85 -12.55
N ARG A 34 1.27 3.79 -13.75
CA ARG A 34 0.52 4.91 -14.32
C ARG A 34 -0.79 5.14 -13.58
N GLN A 35 -1.52 4.07 -13.27
CA GLN A 35 -2.77 4.14 -12.52
C GLN A 35 -2.54 4.68 -11.11
N GLU A 36 -1.51 4.22 -10.41
CA GLU A 36 -1.13 4.72 -9.08
C GLU A 36 -0.86 6.23 -9.08
N LYS A 37 -0.10 6.72 -10.07
CA LYS A 37 0.15 8.16 -10.23
C LYS A 37 -1.12 8.96 -10.47
N LEU A 38 -2.03 8.43 -11.28
CA LEU A 38 -3.30 9.09 -11.57
C LEU A 38 -4.19 9.15 -10.33
N LEU A 39 -4.30 8.05 -9.58
CA LEU A 39 -5.06 8.00 -8.32
C LEU A 39 -4.48 8.95 -7.27
N LEU A 40 -3.15 9.01 -7.14
CA LEU A 40 -2.50 9.95 -6.24
C LEU A 40 -2.83 11.39 -6.62
N ALA A 41 -2.64 11.76 -7.89
CA ALA A 41 -2.94 13.11 -8.38
C ALA A 41 -4.41 13.49 -8.19
N GLU A 42 -5.35 12.55 -8.43
CA GLU A 42 -6.77 12.77 -8.18
C GLU A 42 -7.06 12.99 -6.69
N SER A 43 -6.46 12.18 -5.81
CA SER A 43 -6.63 12.30 -4.36
C SER A 43 -6.11 13.64 -3.84
N GLU A 44 -4.95 14.08 -4.32
CA GLU A 44 -4.36 15.38 -3.98
C GLU A 44 -5.22 16.53 -4.50
N ALA A 45 -5.68 16.45 -5.76
CA ALA A 45 -6.56 17.47 -6.34
C ALA A 45 -7.86 17.60 -5.53
N ARG A 46 -8.45 16.46 -5.13
CA ARG A 46 -9.67 16.43 -4.31
C ARG A 46 -9.45 17.02 -2.93
N ILE A 47 -8.36 16.68 -2.25
CA ILE A 47 -8.02 17.25 -0.93
C ILE A 47 -7.79 18.75 -1.05
N ASN A 48 -7.02 19.19 -2.04
CA ASN A 48 -6.76 20.60 -2.29
C ASN A 48 -8.04 21.38 -2.58
N PHE A 49 -8.94 20.81 -3.38
CA PHE A 49 -10.26 21.39 -3.64
C PHE A 49 -11.08 21.55 -2.37
N LEU A 50 -11.16 20.50 -1.53
CA LEU A 50 -11.89 20.55 -0.26
C LEU A 50 -11.27 21.55 0.71
N ARG A 51 -9.93 21.62 0.80
CA ARG A 51 -9.21 22.58 1.66
C ARG A 51 -9.47 24.02 1.25
N ARG A 52 -9.53 24.30 -0.06
CA ARG A 52 -9.90 25.63 -0.58
C ARG A 52 -11.36 25.96 -0.26
N LYS A 53 -12.26 24.99 -0.44
CA LYS A 53 -13.70 25.16 -0.18
C LYS A 53 -14.01 25.38 1.30
N SER A 54 -13.30 24.72 2.22
CA SER A 54 -13.52 24.84 3.66
C SER A 54 -12.99 26.14 4.28
N GLY A 55 -12.38 27.04 3.49
CA GLY A 55 -11.87 28.32 3.99
C GLY A 55 -10.61 28.20 4.86
N ALA A 56 -10.02 27.01 4.99
CA ALA A 56 -8.80 26.77 5.77
C ALA A 56 -7.51 27.36 5.13
N SER A 57 -7.64 28.10 4.03
CA SER A 57 -6.54 28.78 3.38
C SER A 57 -6.34 30.15 4.02
N LYS A 58 -5.59 30.21 5.13
CA LYS A 58 -4.83 31.38 5.61
C LYS A 58 -4.12 31.09 6.95
N THR A 59 -3.22 30.11 6.97
CA THR A 59 -1.99 30.26 7.74
C THR A 59 -0.84 29.78 6.86
N THR A 60 -0.13 30.76 6.32
CA THR A 60 1.16 30.60 5.67
C THR A 60 2.15 30.04 6.69
N PHE A 61 2.32 28.72 6.74
CA PHE A 61 3.49 28.13 7.36
C PHE A 61 4.52 27.87 6.28
N THR A 62 5.46 28.81 6.27
CA THR A 62 6.81 28.73 5.73
C THR A 62 7.36 27.30 5.72
N ASP A 63 7.87 26.92 4.55
CA ASP A 63 9.08 26.12 4.36
C ASP A 63 9.73 25.59 5.65
N HIS A 64 9.30 24.42 6.13
CA HIS A 64 10.12 23.56 6.98
C HIS A 64 9.82 22.12 6.64
N GLY A 65 10.92 21.38 6.48
CA GLY A 65 10.97 20.04 5.93
C GLY A 65 9.94 19.07 6.48
N ASN A 66 9.65 18.10 5.61
CA ASN A 66 9.36 16.72 5.94
C ASN A 66 10.03 16.26 7.25
N GLU A 67 9.40 16.55 8.38
CA GLU A 67 9.57 15.78 9.60
C GLU A 67 8.24 15.09 9.87
N LEU A 68 8.24 13.81 9.47
CA LEU A 68 7.44 12.78 10.08
C LEU A 68 7.70 12.81 11.60
N SER A 69 6.95 13.66 12.29
CA SER A 69 6.86 13.62 13.75
C SER A 69 6.16 12.32 14.10
N VAL A 70 6.97 11.28 14.33
CA VAL A 70 6.64 10.21 15.25
C VAL A 70 6.31 10.91 16.57
N VAL A 71 5.03 11.22 16.77
CA VAL A 71 4.53 11.84 18.00
C VAL A 71 4.69 10.82 19.10
N LYS A 72 5.83 10.96 19.77
CA LYS A 72 6.12 10.47 21.10
C LYS A 72 5.03 10.98 22.03
N GLU A 73 4.51 10.06 22.82
CA GLU A 73 3.57 10.25 23.92
C GLU A 73 3.69 11.62 24.58
N THR A 74 2.66 12.46 24.42
CA THR A 74 2.37 13.52 25.38
C THR A 74 0.88 13.48 25.70
N GLN A 75 0.62 13.16 26.96
CA GLN A 75 -0.64 13.36 27.64
C GLN A 75 -1.04 14.83 27.46
N SER A 76 -2.25 15.09 26.96
CA SER A 76 -2.87 16.41 27.01
C SER A 76 -4.35 16.27 27.35
N ASP A 77 -4.72 16.92 28.45
CA ASP A 77 -6.02 16.93 29.07
C ASP A 77 -7.16 17.41 28.14
N ASN A 78 -8.31 16.71 28.25
CA ASN A 78 -9.67 17.23 28.06
C ASN A 78 -10.04 17.89 26.71
N GLN A 79 -9.74 17.22 25.59
CA GLN A 79 -10.69 17.15 24.48
C GLN A 79 -10.88 15.68 24.12
N HIS A 80 -12.11 15.19 24.18
CA HIS A 80 -12.43 13.81 23.85
C HIS A 80 -12.19 13.56 22.35
N ASN A 81 -10.96 13.26 21.94
CA ASN A 81 -10.70 12.64 20.65
C ASN A 81 -11.43 11.29 20.66
N VAL A 82 -12.48 11.19 19.86
CA VAL A 82 -13.22 9.94 19.67
C VAL A 82 -12.27 8.96 18.98
N ASP A 83 -11.76 8.00 19.74
CA ASP A 83 -11.03 6.87 19.18
C ASP A 83 -12.05 5.98 18.45
N LEU A 84 -12.24 6.26 17.15
CA LEU A 84 -13.13 5.51 16.23
C LEU A 84 -12.79 4.01 16.20
N PHE A 85 -11.63 3.68 16.74
CA PHE A 85 -10.97 2.40 16.69
C PHE A 85 -10.76 1.82 18.12
N SER A 86 -11.47 2.30 19.13
CA SER A 86 -11.50 1.66 20.44
C SER A 86 -12.00 0.20 20.34
N ASP A 87 -13.06 -0.02 19.58
CA ASP A 87 -13.72 -1.32 19.44
C ASP A 87 -12.86 -2.35 18.70
N TYR A 88 -12.14 -1.97 17.63
CA TYR A 88 -11.29 -2.93 16.91
C TYR A 88 -10.10 -3.39 17.78
N LYS A 89 -9.53 -2.49 18.60
CA LYS A 89 -8.35 -2.76 19.44
C LYS A 89 -8.65 -3.79 20.53
N THR A 90 -9.90 -3.85 21.00
CA THR A 90 -10.34 -4.84 22.00
C THR A 90 -10.54 -6.24 21.42
N HIS A 91 -10.77 -6.36 20.11
CA HIS A 91 -11.10 -7.62 19.43
C HIS A 91 -9.87 -8.39 18.90
N ILE A 92 -8.80 -7.70 18.49
CA ILE A 92 -7.60 -8.34 17.89
C ILE A 92 -6.92 -9.35 18.84
N LYS A 93 -6.87 -9.06 20.14
CA LYS A 93 -6.14 -9.91 21.09
C LYS A 93 -6.87 -11.20 21.46
N LYS A 94 -8.14 -11.35 21.08
CA LYS A 94 -8.97 -12.49 21.52
C LYS A 94 -8.95 -13.67 20.55
N THR A 95 -8.67 -13.46 19.27
CA THR A 95 -8.85 -14.49 18.22
C THR A 95 -7.64 -15.43 18.05
N ASN A 96 -6.42 -14.98 18.34
CA ASN A 96 -5.18 -15.74 18.06
C ASN A 96 -4.49 -16.33 19.30
N LYS A 97 -5.19 -16.47 20.43
CA LYS A 97 -4.60 -16.90 21.71
C LYS A 97 -4.00 -18.31 21.66
N ALA A 98 -4.64 -19.24 20.94
CA ALA A 98 -4.16 -20.63 20.82
C ALA A 98 -2.85 -20.72 20.00
N LEU A 99 -2.77 -19.96 18.90
CA LEU A 99 -1.62 -19.93 18.00
C LEU A 99 -0.40 -19.27 18.66
N GLU A 100 -0.60 -18.25 19.50
CA GLU A 100 0.48 -17.67 20.31
C GLU A 100 1.02 -18.63 21.37
N GLN A 101 0.15 -19.45 21.98
CA GLN A 101 0.57 -20.45 22.96
C GLN A 101 1.40 -21.57 22.32
N GLU A 102 1.00 -22.03 21.13
CA GLU A 102 1.76 -23.02 20.37
C GLU A 102 3.15 -22.50 19.98
N LYS A 103 3.24 -21.27 19.45
CA LYS A 103 4.52 -20.60 19.16
C LYS A 103 5.42 -20.44 20.39
N LYS A 104 4.84 -20.10 21.55
CA LYS A 104 5.60 -19.99 22.82
C LYS A 104 6.11 -21.33 23.31
N ARG A 105 5.33 -22.42 23.13
CA ARG A 105 5.77 -23.78 23.46
C ARG A 105 6.89 -24.24 22.53
N ALA A 106 6.76 -24.01 21.23
CA ALA A 106 7.77 -24.36 20.23
C ALA A 106 9.09 -23.61 20.42
N ARG A 107 9.07 -22.36 20.90
CA ARG A 107 10.27 -21.55 21.18
C ARG A 107 10.98 -21.93 22.49
N LYS A 108 10.33 -22.69 23.37
CA LYS A 108 10.85 -23.09 24.68
C LYS A 108 11.52 -24.49 24.66
N ILE A 109 11.56 -25.11 23.48
CA ILE A 109 12.32 -26.33 23.15
C ILE A 109 13.58 -25.87 22.42
#